data_AF-A0A847GWA1-F1
#
_entry.id   AF-A0A847GWA1-F1
#
_cell.length_a   1.000
_cell.length_b   1.000
_cell.length_c   1.000
_cell.angle_alpha   90.00
_cell.angle_beta   90.00
_cell.angle_gamma   90.00
#
_symmetry.space_group_name_H-M   'P 1'
#
loop_
_entity.id
_entity.type
_entity.pdbx_description
1 polymer ?
#
loop_
_entity_poly.entity_id
_entity_poly.type
_entity_poly.pdbx_seq_one_letter_code
_entity_poly.pdbx_strand_id
1 'polypeptide(L)'
;MPGYYIYSLDADAFRTLTTAPTKEQSLVLADSIIDDLGGLLDEGGETDAADPSKWPFDREALAERIRKRLASPDWYADLRMGDAAIWDNLLYNLSDEPGEKLGVDFQCENDGFLYWDAADIAAQHGAPMMAEQRFGNSGFRYSGKSRGDIELMYTFYLPAQTQRLLKQLEKAVAYFETLPDEKDGDRDQFFQGLLEPVRRIVAAVRVMWVQTDT
;
A
#
# COMPACT_ATOMS: atom_id res chain seq x y z
N MET A 1 2.35 -7.21 17.80
CA MET A 1 3.16 -5.99 17.96
C MET A 1 3.02 -5.23 16.67
N PRO A 2 2.89 -3.90 16.73
CA PRO A 2 2.72 -3.11 15.54
C PRO A 2 3.92 -3.32 14.60
N GLY A 3 3.62 -3.48 13.32
CA GLY A 3 4.57 -3.99 12.35
C GLY A 3 4.17 -3.70 10.91
N TYR A 4 4.99 -4.20 10.00
CA TYR A 4 4.82 -4.00 8.58
C TYR A 4 4.66 -5.33 7.87
N TYR A 5 3.74 -5.32 6.91
CA TYR A 5 3.59 -6.34 5.90
C TYR A 5 4.17 -5.82 4.60
N ILE A 6 4.94 -6.65 3.90
CA ILE A 6 5.54 -6.28 2.62
C ILE A 6 5.01 -7.23 1.57
N TYR A 7 4.37 -6.65 0.56
CA TYR A 7 3.89 -7.34 -0.61
C TYR A 7 4.55 -6.76 -1.86
N SER A 8 4.39 -7.47 -2.98
CA SER A 8 4.84 -6.99 -4.27
C SER A 8 3.82 -7.26 -5.37
N LEU A 9 3.74 -6.32 -6.32
CA LEU A 9 2.86 -6.38 -7.49
C LEU A 9 3.69 -6.30 -8.78
N ASP A 10 3.20 -6.90 -9.86
CA ASP A 10 3.75 -6.70 -11.20
C ASP A 10 3.71 -5.21 -11.57
N ALA A 11 4.88 -4.68 -11.93
CA ALA A 11 5.03 -3.24 -12.11
C ALA A 11 4.36 -2.73 -13.39
N ASP A 12 4.34 -3.52 -14.47
CA ASP A 12 3.75 -3.10 -15.74
C ASP A 12 2.21 -3.17 -15.67
N ALA A 13 1.65 -4.20 -15.05
CA ALA A 13 0.22 -4.32 -14.76
C ALA A 13 -0.25 -3.19 -13.84
N PHE A 14 0.43 -2.97 -12.71
CA PHE A 14 0.09 -1.88 -11.79
C PHE A 14 0.22 -0.51 -12.45
N ARG A 15 1.28 -0.26 -13.25
CA ARG A 15 1.41 1.00 -13.99
C ARG A 15 0.25 1.19 -14.96
N THR A 16 -0.12 0.16 -15.72
CA THR A 16 -1.22 0.23 -16.69
C THR A 16 -2.53 0.54 -15.96
N LEU A 17 -2.85 -0.21 -14.91
CA LEU A 17 -4.04 -0.03 -14.07
C LEU A 17 -4.12 1.38 -13.49
N THR A 18 -3.00 1.95 -13.05
CA THR A 18 -2.99 3.27 -12.38
C THR A 18 -2.75 4.46 -13.33
N THR A 19 -2.55 4.26 -14.63
CA THR A 19 -2.32 5.38 -15.57
C THR A 19 -3.35 5.44 -16.68
N ALA A 20 -3.76 4.29 -17.20
CA ALA A 20 -4.76 4.18 -18.25
C ALA A 20 -5.60 2.91 -18.04
N PRO A 21 -6.32 2.80 -16.90
CA PRO A 21 -7.17 1.64 -16.62
C PRO A 21 -8.20 1.45 -17.74
N THR A 22 -8.34 0.22 -18.22
CA THR A 22 -9.38 -0.11 -19.18
C THR A 22 -10.75 -0.10 -18.51
N LYS A 23 -11.81 -0.08 -19.33
CA LYS A 23 -13.17 -0.21 -18.83
C LYS A 23 -13.35 -1.55 -18.10
N GLU A 24 -12.84 -2.63 -18.68
CA GLU A 24 -12.95 -3.98 -18.15
C GLU A 24 -12.22 -4.12 -16.81
N GLN A 25 -11.03 -3.56 -16.67
CA GLN A 25 -10.30 -3.53 -15.38
C GLN A 25 -11.09 -2.79 -14.31
N SER A 26 -11.72 -1.68 -14.67
CA SER A 26 -12.50 -0.88 -13.73
C SER A 26 -13.82 -1.56 -13.33
N LEU A 27 -14.39 -2.36 -14.25
CA LEU A 27 -15.55 -3.19 -13.99
C LEU A 27 -15.24 -4.32 -13.01
N VAL A 28 -14.07 -4.97 -13.14
CA VAL A 28 -13.62 -6.00 -12.18
C VAL A 28 -13.54 -5.44 -10.76
N LEU A 29 -12.99 -4.23 -10.61
CA LEU A 29 -12.91 -3.56 -9.30
C LEU A 29 -14.27 -3.07 -8.80
N ALA A 30 -15.17 -2.63 -9.68
CA ALA A 30 -16.53 -2.28 -9.28
C ALA A 30 -17.26 -3.51 -8.73
N ASP A 31 -17.13 -4.66 -9.42
CA ASP A 31 -17.73 -5.93 -9.00
C ASP A 31 -17.21 -6.41 -7.65
N SER A 32 -15.97 -6.04 -7.26
CA SER A 32 -15.39 -6.49 -6.00
C SER A 32 -15.85 -5.71 -4.78
N ILE A 33 -16.56 -4.59 -4.94
CA ILE A 33 -17.03 -3.77 -3.81
C ILE A 33 -18.53 -3.47 -3.85
N ILE A 34 -19.21 -3.65 -4.99
CA ILE A 34 -20.59 -3.19 -5.18
C ILE A 34 -21.59 -3.84 -4.23
N ASP A 35 -21.40 -5.12 -3.91
CA ASP A 35 -22.27 -5.88 -3.02
C ASP A 35 -22.09 -5.45 -1.55
N ASP A 36 -20.86 -5.08 -1.17
CA ASP A 36 -20.51 -4.61 0.18
C ASP A 36 -20.71 -3.11 0.37
N LEU A 37 -20.93 -2.36 -0.73
CA LEU A 37 -20.96 -0.91 -0.72
C LEU A 37 -22.00 -0.32 0.23
N GLY A 38 -23.14 -1.00 0.42
CA GLY A 38 -24.15 -0.58 1.39
C GLY A 38 -23.61 -0.57 2.82
N GLY A 39 -22.89 -1.63 3.20
CA GLY A 39 -22.23 -1.71 4.50
C GLY A 39 -21.14 -0.64 4.65
N LEU A 40 -20.28 -0.51 3.63
CA LEU A 40 -19.17 0.44 3.65
C LEU A 40 -19.63 1.92 3.68
N LEU A 41 -20.77 2.24 3.09
CA LEU A 41 -21.36 3.59 3.15
C LEU A 41 -21.89 3.94 4.55
N ASP A 42 -22.34 2.93 5.29
CA ASP A 42 -22.84 3.04 6.66
C ASP A 42 -21.73 2.88 7.71
N GLU A 43 -20.52 2.48 7.30
CA GLU A 43 -19.32 2.40 8.13
C GLU A 43 -18.75 3.80 8.41
N GLY A 44 -19.20 4.41 9.51
CA GLY A 44 -18.67 5.68 10.01
C GLY A 44 -19.65 6.40 10.95
N GLY A 45 -19.13 7.23 11.85
CA GLY A 45 -19.98 8.17 12.60
C GLY A 45 -20.57 9.27 11.69
N GLU A 46 -21.53 10.04 12.18
CA GLU A 46 -22.16 11.14 11.41
C GLU A 46 -21.16 12.14 10.80
N THR A 47 -19.98 12.29 11.41
CA THR A 47 -18.90 13.19 10.97
C THR A 47 -18.03 12.62 9.86
N ASP A 48 -18.02 11.30 9.70
CA ASP A 48 -17.04 10.56 8.90
C ASP A 48 -17.69 9.71 7.81
N ALA A 49 -19.02 9.71 7.72
CA ALA A 49 -19.78 8.98 6.73
C ALA A 49 -19.32 9.30 5.29
N ALA A 50 -19.25 8.26 4.47
CA ALA A 50 -18.98 8.38 3.06
C ALA A 50 -20.09 9.13 2.32
N ASP A 51 -19.76 9.76 1.18
CA ASP A 51 -20.73 10.46 0.34
C ASP A 51 -21.33 9.49 -0.69
N PRO A 52 -22.61 9.08 -0.58
CA PRO A 52 -23.21 8.12 -1.50
C PRO A 52 -23.21 8.60 -2.95
N SER A 53 -23.12 9.92 -3.20
CA SER A 53 -23.05 10.46 -4.56
C SER A 53 -21.71 10.18 -5.26
N LYS A 54 -20.66 9.86 -4.50
CA LYS A 54 -19.35 9.44 -5.02
C LYS A 54 -19.27 7.95 -5.32
N TRP A 55 -20.09 7.15 -4.64
CA TRP A 55 -20.09 5.69 -4.73
C TRP A 55 -21.47 5.17 -5.17
N PRO A 56 -21.76 5.20 -6.48
CA PRO A 56 -23.04 4.74 -6.99
C PRO A 56 -23.15 3.22 -6.93
N PHE A 57 -24.35 2.70 -6.63
CA PHE A 57 -24.68 1.28 -6.75
C PHE A 57 -24.89 0.81 -8.19
N ASP A 58 -24.83 1.71 -9.17
CA ASP A 58 -24.78 1.33 -10.58
C ASP A 58 -23.36 0.91 -10.95
N ARG A 59 -23.20 -0.36 -11.33
CA ARG A 59 -21.91 -0.99 -11.66
C ARG A 59 -21.09 -0.20 -12.67
N GLU A 60 -21.72 0.25 -13.76
CA GLU A 60 -21.04 0.95 -14.84
C GLU A 60 -20.62 2.36 -14.41
N ALA A 61 -21.48 3.06 -13.67
CA ALA A 61 -21.15 4.35 -13.09
C ALA A 61 -20.03 4.24 -12.05
N LEU A 62 -20.03 3.20 -11.21
CA LEU A 62 -19.00 2.94 -10.21
C LEU A 62 -17.66 2.64 -10.89
N ALA A 63 -17.65 1.77 -11.89
CA ALA A 63 -16.45 1.48 -12.68
C ALA A 63 -15.87 2.76 -13.32
N GLU A 64 -16.71 3.64 -13.87
CA GLU A 64 -16.23 4.90 -14.43
C GLU A 64 -15.64 5.84 -13.37
N ARG A 65 -16.16 5.82 -12.14
CA ARG A 65 -15.59 6.56 -11.00
C ARG A 65 -14.22 6.01 -10.60
N ILE A 66 -14.12 4.68 -10.44
CA ILE A 66 -12.88 3.96 -10.11
C ILE A 66 -11.82 4.25 -11.18
N ARG A 67 -12.19 4.12 -12.47
CA ARG A 67 -11.30 4.38 -13.61
C ARG A 67 -10.68 5.78 -13.55
N LYS A 68 -11.50 6.80 -13.30
CA LYS A 68 -11.05 8.19 -13.16
C LYS A 68 -10.14 8.38 -11.96
N ARG A 69 -10.46 7.76 -10.83
CA ARG A 69 -9.67 7.87 -9.59
C ARG A 69 -8.31 7.20 -9.72
N LEU A 70 -8.26 5.97 -10.24
CA LEU A 70 -7.01 5.25 -10.53
C LEU A 70 -6.05 6.09 -11.39
N ALA A 71 -6.57 6.73 -12.45
CA ALA A 71 -5.79 7.59 -13.34
C ALA A 71 -5.45 8.98 -12.77
N SER A 72 -6.03 9.36 -11.62
CA SER A 72 -5.82 10.67 -11.01
C SER A 72 -4.37 10.85 -10.54
N PRO A 73 -3.80 12.07 -10.66
CA PRO A 73 -2.51 12.40 -10.04
C PRO A 73 -2.60 12.49 -8.50
N ASP A 74 -3.81 12.62 -7.95
CA ASP A 74 -4.08 12.55 -6.52
C ASP A 74 -5.32 11.68 -6.24
N TRP A 75 -5.13 10.54 -5.58
CA TRP A 75 -6.21 9.59 -5.29
C TRP A 75 -7.15 10.05 -4.19
N TYR A 76 -6.72 10.98 -3.34
CA TYR A 76 -7.44 11.40 -2.14
C TYR A 76 -7.88 12.87 -2.17
N ALA A 77 -7.57 13.61 -3.24
CA ALA A 77 -7.80 15.05 -3.35
C ALA A 77 -9.22 15.52 -3.00
N ASP A 78 -10.24 14.69 -3.24
CA ASP A 78 -11.64 14.99 -2.99
C ASP A 78 -12.31 14.03 -1.98
N LEU A 79 -11.56 13.14 -1.34
CA LEU A 79 -12.09 12.16 -0.38
C LEU A 79 -12.17 12.73 1.04
N ARG A 80 -13.17 12.28 1.79
CA ARG A 80 -13.21 12.37 3.26
C ARG A 80 -12.89 11.00 3.86
N MET A 81 -12.78 10.88 5.18
CA MET A 81 -12.40 9.62 5.85
C MET A 81 -13.26 8.42 5.39
N GLY A 82 -14.59 8.49 5.44
CA GLY A 82 -15.44 7.36 4.98
C GLY A 82 -15.29 7.06 3.48
N ASP A 83 -15.09 8.06 2.63
CA ASP A 83 -14.81 7.80 1.22
C ASP A 83 -13.43 7.14 1.03
N ALA A 84 -12.44 7.55 1.82
CA ALA A 84 -11.10 6.98 1.80
C ALA A 84 -11.12 5.53 2.28
N ALA A 85 -11.93 5.19 3.28
CA ALA A 85 -12.12 3.82 3.72
C ALA A 85 -12.67 2.91 2.61
N ILE A 86 -13.68 3.36 1.84
CA ILE A 86 -14.18 2.61 0.68
C ILE A 86 -13.09 2.46 -0.39
N TRP A 87 -12.35 3.54 -0.66
CA TRP A 87 -11.26 3.52 -1.62
C TRP A 87 -10.15 2.56 -1.22
N ASP A 88 -9.77 2.55 0.05
CA ASP A 88 -8.71 1.71 0.58
C ASP A 88 -9.15 0.24 0.55
N ASN A 89 -10.40 -0.08 0.93
CA ASN A 89 -10.98 -1.43 0.77
C ASN A 89 -10.90 -1.93 -0.68
N LEU A 90 -11.17 -1.06 -1.66
CA LEU A 90 -11.00 -1.40 -3.07
C LEU A 90 -9.53 -1.73 -3.42
N LEU A 91 -8.57 -1.00 -2.84
CA LEU A 91 -7.15 -1.30 -3.03
C LEU A 91 -6.73 -2.60 -2.35
N TYR A 92 -7.27 -2.89 -1.16
CA TYR A 92 -7.04 -4.18 -0.46
C TYR A 92 -7.43 -5.37 -1.34
N ASN A 93 -8.54 -5.28 -2.08
CA ASN A 93 -8.98 -6.32 -3.02
C ASN A 93 -7.97 -6.67 -4.13
N LEU A 94 -6.92 -5.88 -4.33
CA LEU A 94 -5.81 -6.25 -5.22
C LEU A 94 -4.98 -7.44 -4.72
N SER A 95 -5.11 -7.84 -3.45
CA SER A 95 -4.44 -9.04 -2.92
C SER A 95 -5.19 -10.35 -3.21
N ASP A 96 -6.44 -10.27 -3.68
CA ASP A 96 -7.33 -11.42 -3.82
C ASP A 96 -7.71 -11.67 -5.31
N GLU A 97 -8.83 -12.37 -5.54
CA GLU A 97 -9.35 -12.71 -6.89
C GLU A 97 -9.42 -11.51 -7.86
N PRO A 98 -9.82 -10.28 -7.43
CA PRO A 98 -9.78 -9.12 -8.32
C PRO A 98 -8.37 -8.80 -8.81
N GLY A 99 -7.37 -8.88 -7.94
CA GLY A 99 -5.96 -8.69 -8.30
C GLY A 99 -5.48 -9.70 -9.34
N GLU A 100 -5.83 -10.97 -9.16
CA GLU A 100 -5.52 -12.03 -10.13
C GLU A 100 -6.14 -11.75 -11.51
N LYS A 101 -7.42 -11.37 -11.56
CA LYS A 101 -8.12 -11.01 -12.81
C LYS A 101 -7.50 -9.81 -13.51
N LEU A 102 -6.93 -8.87 -12.74
CA LEU A 102 -6.26 -7.69 -13.26
C LEU A 102 -4.82 -7.96 -13.70
N GLY A 103 -4.28 -9.15 -13.38
CA GLY A 103 -2.92 -9.54 -13.70
C GLY A 103 -1.87 -8.77 -12.90
N VAL A 104 -2.23 -8.21 -11.74
CA VAL A 104 -1.25 -7.50 -10.87
C VAL A 104 -0.33 -8.47 -10.13
N ASP A 105 -0.58 -9.78 -10.20
CA ASP A 105 0.26 -10.86 -9.67
C ASP A 105 0.72 -10.56 -8.24
N PHE A 106 -0.20 -10.55 -7.28
CA PHE A 106 0.14 -10.22 -5.89
C PHE A 106 1.02 -11.30 -5.25
N GLN A 107 2.07 -10.87 -4.52
CA GLN A 107 2.96 -11.77 -3.79
C GLN A 107 3.22 -11.26 -2.37
N CYS A 108 3.13 -12.16 -1.38
CA CYS A 108 3.56 -11.89 -0.01
C CYS A 108 5.07 -12.08 0.13
N GLU A 109 5.77 -11.02 0.49
CA GLU A 109 7.24 -10.99 0.62
C GLU A 109 7.68 -11.02 2.09
N ASN A 110 6.85 -10.45 2.96
CA ASN A 110 6.93 -10.50 4.42
C ASN A 110 5.50 -10.44 5.00
N ASP A 111 5.18 -11.40 5.87
CA ASP A 111 3.89 -11.50 6.56
C ASP A 111 4.00 -11.04 8.03
N GLY A 112 4.13 -9.73 8.25
CA GLY A 112 4.15 -9.13 9.60
C GLY A 112 5.41 -9.40 10.43
N PHE A 113 6.50 -9.83 9.79
CA PHE A 113 7.77 -10.18 10.45
C PHE A 113 8.69 -8.98 10.71
N LEU A 114 8.32 -7.77 10.27
CA LEU A 114 9.10 -6.55 10.49
C LEU A 114 8.40 -5.64 11.50
N TYR A 115 8.91 -5.54 12.72
CA TYR A 115 8.37 -4.62 13.72
C TYR A 115 8.94 -3.20 13.59
N TRP A 116 8.22 -2.23 14.17
CA TRP A 116 8.58 -0.81 14.07
C TRP A 116 9.95 -0.50 14.67
N ASP A 117 10.37 -1.17 15.75
CA ASP A 117 11.69 -0.95 16.37
C ASP A 117 12.84 -1.23 15.39
N ALA A 118 12.79 -2.35 14.66
CA ALA A 118 13.80 -2.68 13.66
C ALA A 118 13.81 -1.67 12.48
N ALA A 119 12.63 -1.16 12.09
CA ALA A 119 12.52 -0.11 11.07
C ALA A 119 13.12 1.23 11.56
N ASP A 120 12.85 1.62 12.80
CA ASP A 120 13.38 2.83 13.43
C ASP A 120 14.90 2.78 13.56
N ILE A 121 15.44 1.65 13.97
CA ILE A 121 16.89 1.40 13.99
C ILE A 121 17.46 1.56 12.58
N ALA A 122 16.85 0.94 11.56
CA ALA A 122 17.31 1.11 10.17
C ALA A 122 17.27 2.58 9.72
N ALA A 123 16.25 3.34 10.12
CA ALA A 123 16.15 4.76 9.85
C ALA A 123 17.31 5.57 10.45
N GLN A 124 17.65 5.31 11.71
CA GLN A 124 18.76 5.95 12.42
C GLN A 124 20.12 5.60 11.80
N HIS A 125 20.24 4.41 11.20
CA HIS A 125 21.50 3.88 10.64
C HIS A 125 21.62 4.01 9.11
N GLY A 126 20.94 4.98 8.52
CA GLY A 126 21.18 5.39 7.13
C GLY A 126 20.08 5.04 6.14
N ALA A 127 18.93 4.53 6.63
CA ALA A 127 17.74 4.28 5.83
C ALA A 127 16.53 5.17 6.19
N PRO A 128 16.62 6.50 6.06
CA PRO A 128 15.58 7.45 6.50
C PRO A 128 14.20 7.27 5.83
N MET A 129 14.09 6.49 4.75
CA MET A 129 12.79 6.07 4.19
C MET A 129 12.01 5.11 5.11
N MET A 130 12.67 4.47 6.08
CA MET A 130 12.04 3.58 7.06
C MET A 130 11.30 4.33 8.18
N ALA A 131 11.40 5.65 8.25
CA ALA A 131 10.66 6.42 9.26
C ALA A 131 9.14 6.26 9.05
N GLU A 132 8.45 5.81 10.11
CA GLU A 132 7.09 5.26 10.17
C GLU A 132 6.08 5.84 9.17
N GLN A 133 5.89 7.16 9.17
CA GLN A 133 4.90 7.82 8.32
C GLN A 133 5.19 7.68 6.83
N ARG A 134 6.47 7.64 6.46
CA ARG A 134 6.88 7.47 5.06
C ARG A 134 6.91 6.02 4.66
N PHE A 135 7.24 5.12 5.59
CA PHE A 135 7.47 3.72 5.26
C PHE A 135 6.17 3.00 4.90
N GLY A 136 5.20 3.06 5.81
CA GLY A 136 3.94 2.33 5.68
C GLY A 136 2.70 3.22 5.60
N ASN A 137 2.76 4.51 5.93
CA ASN A 137 1.55 5.31 6.20
C ASN A 137 1.42 6.60 5.35
N SER A 138 1.82 6.55 4.07
CA SER A 138 1.84 7.72 3.18
C SER A 138 0.83 7.66 2.02
N GLY A 139 0.18 6.52 1.82
CA GLY A 139 -0.70 6.25 0.68
C GLY A 139 0.06 6.22 -0.65
N PHE A 140 -0.68 6.19 -1.75
CA PHE A 140 -0.12 6.35 -3.09
C PHE A 140 -0.81 7.46 -3.85
N ARG A 141 0.00 8.30 -4.51
CA ARG A 141 -0.47 9.55 -5.13
C ARG A 141 -1.32 10.37 -4.16
N TYR A 142 -0.77 10.62 -2.98
CA TYR A 142 -1.36 11.51 -2.00
C TYR A 142 -0.53 12.79 -1.93
N SER A 143 -1.13 13.93 -2.25
CA SER A 143 -0.40 15.22 -2.22
C SER A 143 -0.24 15.80 -0.82
N GLY A 144 -0.88 15.22 0.20
CA GLY A 144 -0.90 15.75 1.57
C GLY A 144 -1.63 17.08 1.73
N LYS A 145 -2.20 17.64 0.66
CA LYS A 145 -2.82 18.98 0.67
C LYS A 145 -4.25 19.00 1.22
N SER A 146 -4.83 17.84 1.51
CA SER A 146 -6.21 17.71 1.93
C SER A 146 -6.27 16.83 3.17
N ARG A 147 -6.36 17.52 4.31
CA ARG A 147 -6.94 17.08 5.58
C ARG A 147 -6.15 16.00 6.36
N GLY A 148 -5.66 16.37 7.54
CA GLY A 148 -5.10 15.43 8.52
C GLY A 148 -6.16 14.56 9.20
N ASP A 149 -7.22 14.18 8.49
CA ASP A 149 -8.34 13.35 8.93
C ASP A 149 -8.40 11.98 8.23
N ILE A 150 -7.48 11.68 7.30
CA ILE A 150 -7.38 10.37 6.65
C ILE A 150 -6.18 9.63 7.24
N GLU A 151 -6.45 8.50 7.87
CA GLU A 151 -5.45 7.56 8.36
C GLU A 151 -5.07 6.62 7.21
N LEU A 152 -3.88 6.81 6.64
CA LEU A 152 -3.36 5.97 5.56
C LEU A 152 -2.54 4.84 6.17
N MET A 153 -2.97 3.60 5.96
CA MET A 153 -2.34 2.40 6.54
C MET A 153 -1.51 1.60 5.53
N TYR A 154 -1.15 2.23 4.41
CA TYR A 154 -0.33 1.60 3.38
C TYR A 154 0.51 2.63 2.60
N THR A 155 1.51 2.14 1.85
CA THR A 155 2.28 2.90 0.86
C THR A 155 2.66 2.00 -0.32
N PHE A 156 2.49 2.49 -1.56
CA PHE A 156 3.08 1.86 -2.74
C PHE A 156 4.38 2.56 -3.15
N TYR A 157 5.44 1.77 -3.33
CA TYR A 157 6.72 2.22 -3.87
C TYR A 157 6.89 1.69 -5.29
N LEU A 158 7.02 2.62 -6.22
CA LEU A 158 7.40 2.30 -7.59
C LEU A 158 8.84 1.76 -7.64
N PRO A 159 9.22 0.99 -8.68
CA PRO A 159 10.53 0.34 -8.75
C PRO A 159 11.73 1.27 -8.47
N ALA A 160 11.69 2.51 -8.99
CA ALA A 160 12.74 3.49 -8.72
C ALA A 160 12.81 3.91 -7.24
N GLN A 161 11.68 3.98 -6.55
CA GLN A 161 11.62 4.29 -5.13
C GLN A 161 12.12 3.11 -4.29
N THR A 162 11.73 1.87 -4.63
CA THR A 162 12.20 0.64 -3.98
C THR A 162 13.72 0.48 -4.14
N GLN A 163 14.27 0.80 -5.31
CA GLN A 163 15.74 0.83 -5.51
C GLN A 163 16.44 1.86 -4.63
N ARG A 164 15.83 3.04 -4.40
CA ARG A 164 16.39 4.04 -3.48
C ARG A 164 16.33 3.57 -2.03
N LEU A 165 15.27 2.85 -1.65
CA LEU A 165 15.17 2.22 -0.34
C LEU A 165 16.25 1.15 -0.16
N LEU A 166 16.46 0.27 -1.13
CA LEU A 166 17.50 -0.77 -1.03
C LEU A 166 18.89 -0.16 -0.78
N LYS A 167 19.28 0.87 -1.55
CA LYS A 167 20.55 1.59 -1.36
C LYS A 167 20.69 2.24 0.01
N GLN A 168 19.58 2.55 0.65
CA GLN A 168 19.51 3.11 2.00
C GLN A 168 19.68 2.01 3.04
N LEU A 169 18.96 0.89 2.90
CA LEU A 169 19.08 -0.28 3.76
C LEU A 169 20.50 -0.86 3.74
N GLU A 170 21.16 -0.88 2.60
CA GLU A 170 22.56 -1.31 2.48
C GLU A 170 23.53 -0.53 3.39
N LYS A 171 23.20 0.70 3.78
CA LYS A 171 24.01 1.50 4.71
C LYS A 171 23.84 1.05 6.17
N ALA A 172 22.68 0.49 6.52
CA ALA A 172 22.38 0.01 7.85
C ALA A 172 22.94 -1.39 8.14
N VAL A 173 23.32 -2.15 7.10
CA VAL A 173 23.81 -3.54 7.20
C VAL A 173 24.91 -3.69 8.26
N ALA A 174 25.94 -2.84 8.20
CA ALA A 174 27.09 -2.95 9.10
C ALA A 174 26.69 -2.80 10.58
N TYR A 175 25.62 -2.04 10.88
CA TYR A 175 25.11 -1.93 12.25
C TYR A 175 24.39 -3.22 12.67
N PHE A 176 23.45 -3.72 11.86
CA PHE A 176 22.70 -4.94 12.18
C PHE A 176 23.60 -6.18 12.28
N GLU A 177 24.73 -6.21 11.58
CA GLU A 177 25.74 -7.27 11.74
C GLU A 177 26.39 -7.29 13.13
N THR A 178 26.33 -6.21 13.90
CA THR A 178 26.85 -6.15 15.28
C THR A 178 25.85 -6.61 16.34
N LEU A 179 24.56 -6.71 15.98
CA LEU A 179 23.51 -7.10 16.90
C LEU A 179 23.53 -8.62 17.16
N PRO A 180 23.02 -9.08 18.32
CA PRO A 180 22.87 -10.49 18.64
C PRO A 180 22.14 -11.27 17.55
N ASP A 181 22.58 -12.51 17.32
CA ASP A 181 21.93 -13.45 16.41
C ASP A 181 20.85 -14.22 17.16
N GLU A 182 19.71 -13.55 17.32
CA GLU A 182 18.54 -14.05 18.04
C GLU A 182 17.38 -14.22 17.04
N LYS A 183 16.70 -15.36 17.13
CA LYS A 183 15.51 -15.61 16.33
C LYS A 183 14.47 -14.53 16.62
N ASP A 184 13.91 -13.96 15.55
CA ASP A 184 12.92 -12.88 15.61
C ASP A 184 13.46 -11.59 16.27
N GLY A 185 14.77 -11.48 16.53
CA GLY A 185 15.41 -10.27 17.03
C GLY A 185 15.65 -9.23 15.93
N ASP A 186 16.06 -8.01 16.29
CA ASP A 186 16.24 -6.88 15.36
C ASP A 186 17.14 -7.22 14.15
N ARG A 187 18.19 -8.01 14.39
CA ARG A 187 19.07 -8.54 13.33
C ARG A 187 18.29 -9.37 12.32
N ASP A 188 17.56 -10.36 12.80
CA ASP A 188 16.82 -11.32 11.98
C ASP A 188 15.70 -10.61 11.22
N GLN A 189 14.93 -9.75 11.90
CA GLN A 189 13.89 -8.92 11.29
C GLN A 189 14.45 -8.00 10.20
N PHE A 190 15.61 -7.36 10.40
CA PHE A 190 16.21 -6.53 9.36
C PHE A 190 16.66 -7.35 8.16
N PHE A 191 17.36 -8.48 8.36
CA PHE A 191 17.90 -9.24 7.24
C PHE A 191 16.83 -10.04 6.50
N GLN A 192 16.04 -10.83 7.23
CA GLN A 192 15.01 -11.73 6.67
C GLN A 192 13.68 -11.01 6.45
N GLY A 193 13.32 -10.08 7.33
CA GLY A 193 12.05 -9.35 7.24
C GLY A 193 12.07 -8.12 6.34
N LEU A 194 13.22 -7.53 6.06
CA LEU A 194 13.27 -6.27 5.30
C LEU A 194 14.24 -6.33 4.12
N LEU A 195 15.52 -6.55 4.39
CA LEU A 195 16.56 -6.43 3.38
C LEU A 195 16.40 -7.48 2.27
N GLU A 196 16.17 -8.74 2.63
CA GLU A 196 15.98 -9.81 1.65
C GLU A 196 14.69 -9.64 0.81
N PRO A 197 13.51 -9.39 1.41
CA PRO A 197 12.30 -9.01 0.67
C PRO A 197 12.55 -7.85 -0.32
N VAL A 198 13.13 -6.75 0.14
CA VAL A 198 13.39 -5.59 -0.72
C VAL A 198 14.35 -5.94 -1.87
N ARG A 199 15.37 -6.78 -1.62
CA ARG A 199 16.27 -7.27 -2.68
C ARG A 199 15.52 -8.08 -3.74
N ARG A 200 14.63 -8.99 -3.34
CA ARG A 200 13.83 -9.81 -4.28
C ARG A 200 12.93 -8.92 -5.15
N ILE A 201 12.22 -7.99 -4.53
CA ILE A 201 11.34 -7.04 -5.24
C ILE A 201 12.14 -6.21 -6.25
N VAL A 202 13.31 -5.66 -5.84
CA VAL A 202 14.15 -4.87 -6.72
C VAL A 202 14.68 -5.70 -7.89
N ALA A 203 15.13 -6.94 -7.63
CA ALA A 203 15.64 -7.83 -8.67
C ALA A 203 14.56 -8.20 -9.69
N ALA A 204 13.32 -8.37 -9.24
CA ALA A 204 12.16 -8.66 -10.10
C ALA A 204 11.54 -7.40 -10.74
N VAL A 205 12.02 -6.20 -10.40
CA VAL A 205 11.50 -4.90 -10.89
C VAL A 205 10.00 -4.73 -10.57
N ARG A 206 9.60 -5.11 -9.36
CA ARG A 206 8.20 -5.08 -8.91
C ARG A 206 7.86 -3.80 -8.14
N VAL A 207 6.57 -3.47 -8.07
CA VAL A 207 6.06 -2.45 -7.15
C VAL A 207 6.06 -3.06 -5.75
N MET A 208 6.58 -2.35 -4.75
CA MET A 208 6.48 -2.78 -3.35
C MET A 208 5.25 -2.14 -2.72
N TRP A 209 4.45 -2.93 -2.04
CA TRP A 209 3.30 -2.48 -1.25
C TRP A 209 3.59 -2.76 0.21
N VAL A 210 3.70 -1.70 1.00
CA VAL A 210 3.86 -1.80 2.45
C VAL A 210 2.51 -1.51 3.09
N GLN A 211 2.07 -2.37 3.99
CA GLN A 211 0.93 -2.12 4.87
C GLN A 211 1.39 -2.11 6.31
N THR A 212 0.66 -1.36 7.14
CA THR A 212 0.94 -1.24 8.58
C THR A 212 -0.19 -1.87 9.37
N ASP A 213 0.15 -2.61 10.41
CA ASP A 213 -0.79 -3.06 11.45
C ASP A 213 -0.46 -2.38 12.77
N THR A 214 -1.50 -1.93 13.49
CA THR A 214 -1.42 -1.10 14.71
C THR A 214 -1.87 -1.86 15.94
#